data_AF-A0A5D4SN14-F1
#
_entry.id   AF-A0A5D4SN14-F1
#
_cell.length_a   1.000
_cell.length_b   1.000
_cell.length_c   1.000
_cell.angle_alpha   90.00
_cell.angle_beta   90.00
_cell.angle_gamma   90.00
#
_symmetry.space_group_name_H-M   'P 1'
#
loop_
_entity.id
_entity.type
_entity.pdbx_description
1 polymer ?
#
loop_
_entity_poly.entity_id
_entity_poly.type
_entity_poly.pdbx_seq_one_letter_code
_entity_poly.pdbx_strand_id
1 'polypeptide(L)'
;MAKLKHIQQDTNIESYYITLCDVYFYHLPGESEKEEQRLEAAVETLSSLIYHAISIDGTTIREMDNSRYEKEYKRFYTDIMRAIRECSQNEVDFGEFLEILDEIISAAILLANAFEKIDKVKEEAAQENEEEEEE
;
A
#
# COMPACT_ATOMS: atom_id res chain seq x y z
N MET A 1 21.32 9.21 -1.89
CA MET A 1 20.48 8.80 -3.04
C MET A 1 19.20 9.60 -2.96
N ALA A 2 18.68 10.13 -4.07
CA ALA A 2 17.41 10.85 -4.04
C ALA A 2 16.28 9.86 -3.70
N LYS A 3 15.42 10.21 -2.73
CA LYS A 3 14.23 9.44 -2.36
C LYS A 3 13.28 9.51 -3.57
N LEU A 4 12.92 8.35 -4.15
CA LEU A 4 11.99 8.29 -5.28
C LEU A 4 10.60 8.53 -4.70
N LYS A 5 10.00 9.68 -5.03
CA LYS A 5 8.66 10.03 -4.57
C LYS A 5 7.63 9.53 -5.57
N HIS A 6 6.97 8.43 -5.24
CA HIS A 6 5.92 7.80 -6.04
C HIS A 6 4.53 8.34 -5.69
N ILE A 7 4.32 8.70 -4.41
CA ILE A 7 3.03 9.20 -3.92
C ILE A 7 2.91 10.70 -4.12
N GLN A 8 1.82 11.12 -4.76
CA GLN A 8 1.41 12.52 -4.82
C GLN A 8 0.61 12.88 -3.56
N GLN A 9 0.87 14.07 -3.01
CA GLN A 9 0.03 14.62 -1.94
C GLN A 9 -1.37 14.86 -2.49
N ASP A 10 -2.36 14.29 -1.81
CA ASP A 10 -3.77 14.43 -2.12
C ASP A 10 -4.51 14.89 -0.86
N THR A 11 -5.27 15.98 -0.98
CA THR A 11 -6.03 16.59 0.11
C THR A 11 -7.07 15.63 0.71
N ASN A 12 -7.55 14.65 -0.07
CA ASN A 12 -8.45 13.62 0.41
C ASN A 12 -7.73 12.64 1.33
N ILE A 13 -6.52 12.19 0.96
CA ILE A 13 -5.71 11.30 1.81
C ILE A 13 -5.42 11.98 3.14
N GLU A 14 -5.04 13.26 3.10
CA GLU A 14 -4.80 14.07 4.31
C GLU A 14 -6.04 14.15 5.20
N SER A 15 -7.20 14.47 4.60
CA SER A 15 -8.45 14.60 5.33
C SER A 15 -8.87 13.27 5.98
N TYR A 16 -8.77 12.16 5.26
CA TYR A 16 -9.09 10.84 5.80
C TYR A 16 -8.12 10.39 6.88
N TYR A 17 -6.82 10.68 6.71
CA TYR A 17 -5.79 10.34 7.68
C TYR A 17 -5.98 11.12 8.99
N ILE A 18 -6.18 12.44 8.92
CA ILE A 18 -6.47 13.27 10.11
C ILE A 18 -7.74 12.77 10.81
N THR A 19 -8.80 12.46 10.05
CA THR A 19 -10.05 11.92 10.62
C THR A 19 -9.79 10.58 11.32
N LEU A 20 -8.92 9.73 10.79
CA LEU A 20 -8.55 8.46 11.41
C LEU A 20 -7.77 8.66 12.71
N CYS A 21 -6.84 9.63 12.75
CA CYS A 21 -6.15 10.03 13.97
C CYS A 21 -7.15 10.52 15.04
N ASP A 22 -8.09 11.38 14.66
CA ASP A 22 -9.14 11.88 15.56
C ASP A 22 -9.99 10.73 16.12
N VAL A 23 -10.36 9.75 15.28
CA VAL A 23 -11.12 8.57 15.71
C VAL A 23 -10.36 7.78 16.79
N TYR A 24 -9.04 7.61 16.64
CA TYR A 24 -8.22 6.97 17.67
C TYR A 24 -8.08 7.84 18.92
N PHE A 25 -7.89 9.15 18.78
CA PHE A 25 -7.71 10.08 19.89
C PHE A 25 -8.95 10.17 20.81
N TYR A 26 -10.14 10.26 20.21
CA TYR A 26 -11.39 10.40 20.97
C TYR A 26 -11.92 9.07 21.51
N HIS A 27 -11.38 7.93 21.09
CA HIS A 27 -11.78 6.63 21.62
C HIS A 27 -11.12 6.35 22.96
N LEU A 28 -11.94 6.16 24.00
CA LEU A 28 -11.46 5.81 25.35
C LEU A 28 -11.42 4.28 25.51
N PRO A 29 -10.26 3.69 25.86
CA PRO A 29 -10.17 2.26 26.11
C PRO A 29 -11.09 1.82 27.26
N GLY A 30 -11.76 0.67 27.10
CA GLY A 30 -12.68 0.11 28.13
C GLY A 30 -14.13 0.59 28.03
N GLU A 31 -14.51 1.16 26.88
CA GLU A 31 -15.90 1.38 26.47
C GLU A 31 -16.67 0.05 26.26
N SER A 32 -17.95 0.14 25.93
CA SER A 32 -18.77 -1.05 25.67
C SER A 32 -18.29 -1.82 24.44
N GLU A 33 -18.53 -3.13 24.38
CA GLU A 33 -18.24 -3.97 23.19
C GLU A 33 -18.83 -3.37 21.89
N LYS A 34 -19.98 -2.71 22.00
CA LYS A 34 -20.64 -2.03 20.88
C LYS A 34 -19.85 -0.82 20.37
N GLU A 35 -19.16 -0.11 21.25
CA GLU A 35 -18.31 1.02 20.90
C GLU A 35 -16.99 0.55 20.29
N GLU A 36 -16.39 -0.51 20.83
CA GLU A 36 -15.22 -1.16 20.20
C GLU A 36 -15.52 -1.64 18.77
N GLN A 37 -16.69 -2.26 18.55
CA GLN A 37 -17.12 -2.65 17.21
C GLN A 37 -17.32 -1.45 16.26
N ARG A 38 -17.82 -0.32 16.78
CA ARG A 38 -17.99 0.90 15.98
C ARG A 38 -16.65 1.54 15.63
N LEU A 39 -15.70 1.53 16.56
CA LEU A 39 -14.33 1.97 16.32
C LEU A 39 -13.72 1.16 15.20
N GLU A 40 -13.71 -0.17 15.31
CA GLU A 40 -13.08 -1.03 14.30
C GLU A 40 -13.71 -0.82 12.92
N ALA A 41 -15.03 -0.69 12.83
CA ALA A 41 -15.71 -0.41 11.57
C ALA A 41 -15.31 0.95 10.97
N ALA A 42 -15.16 1.98 11.80
CA ALA A 42 -14.71 3.30 11.36
C ALA A 42 -13.25 3.27 10.88
N VAL A 43 -12.37 2.62 11.66
CA VAL A 43 -10.95 2.41 11.34
C VAL A 43 -10.81 1.67 10.01
N GLU A 44 -11.55 0.59 9.82
CA GLU A 44 -11.53 -0.21 8.58
C GLU A 44 -11.97 0.64 7.38
N THR A 45 -13.07 1.37 7.52
CA THR A 45 -13.61 2.23 6.45
C THR A 45 -12.62 3.33 6.06
N LEU A 46 -12.10 4.08 7.04
CA LEU A 46 -11.16 5.17 6.79
C LEU A 46 -9.83 4.64 6.22
N SER A 47 -9.32 3.53 6.75
CA SER A 47 -8.09 2.91 6.23
C SER A 47 -8.26 2.49 4.76
N SER A 48 -9.43 1.93 4.41
CA SER A 48 -9.74 1.56 3.03
C SER A 48 -9.85 2.78 2.11
N LEU A 49 -10.47 3.88 2.57
CA LEU A 49 -10.55 5.12 1.81
C LEU A 49 -9.17 5.72 1.53
N ILE A 50 -8.31 5.75 2.55
CA ILE A 50 -6.91 6.17 2.41
C ILE A 50 -6.21 5.29 1.38
N TYR A 51 -6.30 3.96 1.54
CA TYR A 51 -5.67 2.99 0.64
C TYR A 51 -6.07 3.20 -0.82
N HIS A 52 -7.37 3.32 -1.11
CA HIS A 52 -7.87 3.48 -2.46
C HIS A 52 -7.55 4.85 -3.08
N ALA A 53 -7.32 5.87 -2.25
CA ALA A 53 -6.95 7.20 -2.69
C ALA A 53 -5.44 7.33 -2.99
N ILE A 54 -4.59 6.39 -2.56
CA ILE A 54 -3.15 6.40 -2.88
C ILE A 54 -2.98 6.41 -4.40
N SER A 55 -2.35 7.47 -4.89
CA SER A 55 -1.97 7.64 -6.29
C SER A 55 -0.49 7.34 -6.48
N ILE A 56 -0.20 6.35 -7.32
CA ILE A 56 1.16 5.90 -7.68
C ILE A 56 1.38 6.29 -9.14
N ASP A 57 2.36 7.17 -9.37
CA ASP A 57 2.68 7.70 -10.71
C ASP A 57 1.46 8.29 -11.45
N GLY A 58 0.53 8.89 -10.70
CA GLY A 58 -0.68 9.54 -11.24
C GLY A 58 -1.87 8.61 -11.47
N THR A 59 -1.79 7.33 -11.10
CA THR A 59 -2.92 6.39 -11.13
C THR A 59 -3.26 5.95 -9.71
N THR A 60 -4.52 6.09 -9.30
CA THR A 60 -4.94 5.60 -7.97
C THR A 60 -4.94 4.08 -7.92
N ILE A 61 -4.71 3.49 -6.74
CA ILE A 61 -4.84 2.04 -6.54
C ILE A 61 -6.21 1.54 -7.00
N ARG A 62 -7.26 2.35 -6.83
CA ARG A 62 -8.62 2.04 -7.28
C ARG A 62 -8.77 1.98 -8.81
N GLU A 63 -8.07 2.85 -9.53
CA GLU A 63 -8.15 2.96 -11.00
C GLU A 63 -7.12 2.08 -11.71
N MET A 64 -6.16 1.53 -10.97
CA MET A 64 -5.12 0.68 -11.51
C MET A 64 -5.70 -0.58 -12.14
N ASP A 65 -5.16 -0.98 -13.29
CA ASP A 65 -5.54 -2.24 -13.93
C ASP A 65 -5.28 -3.43 -12.98
N ASN A 66 -6.23 -4.37 -12.93
CA ASN A 66 -6.20 -5.47 -11.98
C ASN A 66 -4.96 -6.36 -12.15
N SER A 67 -4.45 -6.54 -13.37
CA SER A 67 -3.24 -7.33 -13.62
C SER A 67 -1.99 -6.67 -13.04
N ARG A 68 -1.88 -5.33 -13.20
CA ARG A 68 -0.81 -4.53 -12.62
C ARG A 68 -0.90 -4.53 -11.10
N TYR A 69 -2.09 -4.33 -10.56
CA TYR A 69 -2.34 -4.36 -9.12
C TYR A 69 -1.93 -5.69 -8.47
N GLU A 70 -2.38 -6.82 -9.04
CA GLU A 70 -2.07 -8.17 -8.56
C GLU A 70 -0.56 -8.46 -8.59
N LYS A 71 0.12 -8.06 -9.67
CA LYS A 71 1.56 -8.31 -9.86
C LYS A 71 2.43 -7.43 -8.97
N GLU A 72 2.10 -6.15 -8.82
CA GLU A 72 2.98 -5.15 -8.22
C GLU A 72 2.63 -4.83 -6.75
N TYR A 73 1.35 -4.76 -6.38
CA TYR A 73 0.93 -4.10 -5.14
C TYR A 73 0.12 -4.95 -4.17
N LYS A 74 -0.61 -5.96 -4.65
CA LYS A 74 -1.46 -6.81 -3.78
C LYS A 74 -0.68 -7.44 -2.63
N ARG A 75 0.58 -7.83 -2.87
CA ARG A 75 1.45 -8.43 -1.85
C ARG A 75 1.71 -7.49 -0.66
N PHE A 76 1.64 -6.18 -0.89
CA PHE A 76 1.91 -5.15 0.11
C PHE A 76 0.63 -4.54 0.68
N TYR A 77 -0.54 -5.02 0.28
CA TYR A 77 -1.82 -4.57 0.85
C TYR A 77 -1.79 -4.59 2.38
N THR A 78 -1.34 -5.71 2.96
CA THR A 78 -1.25 -5.87 4.42
C THR A 78 -0.28 -4.87 5.04
N ASP A 79 0.87 -4.65 4.42
CA ASP A 79 1.89 -3.72 4.95
C ASP A 79 1.42 -2.27 4.87
N ILE A 80 0.78 -1.88 3.77
CA ILE A 80 0.21 -0.53 3.59
C ILE A 80 -0.93 -0.30 4.58
N MET A 81 -1.87 -1.25 4.71
CA MET A 81 -2.98 -1.13 5.67
C MET A 81 -2.48 -1.07 7.11
N ARG A 82 -1.45 -1.86 7.44
CA ARG A 82 -0.80 -1.81 8.73
C ARG A 82 -0.15 -0.46 8.99
N ALA A 83 0.58 0.08 8.02
CA ALA A 83 1.19 1.40 8.13
C ALA A 83 0.14 2.50 8.36
N ILE A 84 -0.98 2.48 7.63
CA ILE A 84 -2.09 3.43 7.82
C ILE A 84 -2.61 3.38 9.26
N ARG A 85 -2.89 2.18 9.77
CA ARG A 85 -3.44 1.99 11.13
C ARG A 85 -2.43 2.37 12.22
N GLU A 86 -1.20 1.86 12.14
CA GLU A 86 -0.18 2.13 13.17
C GLU A 86 0.24 3.60 13.18
N CYS A 87 0.40 4.24 12.01
CA CYS A 87 0.76 5.66 11.98
C CYS A 87 -0.36 6.53 12.57
N SER A 88 -1.62 6.27 12.22
CA SER A 88 -2.74 7.06 12.73
C SER A 88 -3.00 6.83 14.22
N GLN A 89 -2.87 5.60 14.71
CA GLN A 89 -3.00 5.28 16.13
C GLN A 89 -1.91 5.94 16.99
N ASN A 90 -0.74 6.20 16.41
CA ASN A 90 0.40 6.84 17.10
C ASN A 90 0.55 8.33 16.76
N GLU A 91 -0.44 8.95 16.11
CA GLU A 91 -0.44 10.39 15.75
C GLU A 91 0.81 10.84 14.97
N VAL A 92 1.29 10.00 14.06
CA VAL A 92 2.40 10.36 13.16
C VAL A 92 1.98 11.54 12.28
N ASP A 93 2.90 12.50 12.05
CA ASP A 93 2.61 13.64 11.18
C ASP A 93 2.27 13.18 9.77
N PHE A 94 1.32 13.85 9.10
CA PHE A 94 0.88 13.45 7.76
C PHE A 94 2.03 13.38 6.74
N GLY A 95 2.99 14.29 6.82
CA GLY A 95 4.19 14.26 5.98
C GLY A 95 5.04 13.02 6.21
N GLU A 96 5.29 12.66 7.47
CA GLU A 96 6.03 11.45 7.85
C GLU A 96 5.28 10.18 7.46
N PHE A 97 3.95 10.15 7.66
CA PHE A 97 3.09 9.07 7.21
C PHE A 97 3.20 8.84 5.69
N LEU A 98 3.15 9.91 4.88
CA LEU A 98 3.32 9.79 3.44
C LEU A 98 4.71 9.26 3.08
N GLU A 99 5.75 9.67 3.79
CA GLU A 99 7.10 9.16 3.57
C GLU A 99 7.22 7.66 3.86
N ILE A 100 6.57 7.16 4.92
CA ILE A 100 6.51 5.74 5.25
C ILE A 100 5.80 4.96 4.14
N LEU A 101 4.65 5.45 3.67
CA LEU A 101 3.93 4.80 2.57
C LEU A 101 4.77 4.77 1.28
N ASP A 102 5.46 5.86 0.97
CA ASP A 102 6.30 5.99 -0.21
C ASP A 102 7.48 4.99 -0.19
N GLU A 103 8.05 4.72 0.98
CA GLU A 103 9.07 3.69 1.17
C GLU A 103 8.53 2.27 0.93
N ILE A 104 7.34 1.97 1.44
CA ILE A 104 6.68 0.67 1.21
C ILE A 104 6.40 0.47 -0.28
N ILE A 105 5.89 1.51 -0.96
CA ILE A 105 5.60 1.46 -2.40
C ILE A 105 6.89 1.34 -3.23
N SER A 106 7.94 2.06 -2.85
CA SER A 106 9.26 1.94 -3.48
C SER A 106 9.78 0.50 -3.40
N ALA A 107 9.67 -0.14 -2.23
CA ALA A 107 10.05 -1.53 -2.05
C ALA A 107 9.20 -2.47 -2.91
N ALA A 108 7.89 -2.20 -3.02
CA ALA A 108 6.98 -2.97 -3.85
C ALA A 108 7.38 -2.95 -5.33
N ILE A 109 7.64 -1.76 -5.86
CA ILE A 109 8.08 -1.56 -7.25
C ILE A 109 9.42 -2.26 -7.52
N LEU A 110 10.39 -2.13 -6.61
CA LEU A 110 11.69 -2.81 -6.74
C LEU A 110 11.54 -4.33 -6.77
N LEU A 111 10.70 -4.89 -5.90
CA LEU A 111 10.45 -6.32 -5.84
C LEU A 111 9.72 -6.83 -7.09
N ALA A 112 8.71 -6.11 -7.57
CA ALA A 112 8.00 -6.46 -8.80
C ALA A 112 8.95 -6.49 -10.02
N ASN A 113 9.81 -5.47 -10.13
CA ASN A 113 10.84 -5.41 -11.17
C ASN A 113 11.86 -6.55 -11.06
N ALA A 114 12.22 -6.96 -9.84
CA ALA A 114 13.13 -8.08 -9.63
C ALA A 114 12.50 -9.42 -10.06
N PHE A 115 11.23 -9.65 -9.72
CA PHE A 115 10.53 -10.86 -10.15
C PHE A 115 10.37 -10.93 -11.67
N GLU A 116 10.04 -9.81 -12.33
CA GLU A 116 9.97 -9.78 -13.79
C GLU A 116 11.29 -10.16 -14.46
N LYS A 117 12.43 -9.74 -13.88
CA LYS A 117 13.74 -10.15 -14.39
C LYS A 117 14.01 -11.64 -14.18
N ILE A 118 13.60 -12.18 -13.03
CA ILE A 118 13.75 -13.61 -12.73
C ILE A 118 12.92 -14.44 -13.71
N ASP A 119 11.68 -14.02 -14.00
CA ASP A 119 10.80 -14.74 -14.91
C ASP A 119 11.35 -14.73 -16.35
N LYS A 120 11.88 -13.60 -16.83
CA LYS A 120 12.56 -13.52 -18.13
C LYS A 120 13.74 -14.48 -18.24
N VAL A 121 14.61 -14.54 -17.22
CA VAL A 121 15.75 -15.47 -17.20
C VAL A 121 15.30 -16.92 -17.22
N LYS A 122 14.17 -17.25 -16.56
CA LYS A 122 13.61 -18.61 -16.60
C LYS A 122 13.02 -18.97 -17.96
N GLU A 123 12.35 -18.01 -18.61
CA GLU A 123 11.79 -18.20 -19.96
C GLU A 123 12.91 -18.40 -21.00
N GLU A 124 13.97 -17.59 -20.94
CA GLU A 124 15.16 -17.72 -21.79
C GLU A 124 15.83 -19.10 -21.59
N ALA A 125 16.02 -19.53 -20.34
CA ALA A 125 16.58 -20.84 -20.03
C ALA A 125 15.68 -22.03 -20.44
N ALA A 126 14.35 -21.84 -20.49
CA ALA A 126 13.43 -22.87 -20.96
C ALA A 126 13.45 -22.99 -22.49
N GLN A 127 13.59 -21.88 -23.21
CA GLN A 127 13.71 -21.86 -24.67
C GLN A 127 15.03 -22.46 -25.16
N GLU A 128 16.14 -22.19 -24.47
CA GLU A 128 17.44 -22.82 -24.80
C GLU A 128 17.43 -24.35 -24.62
N ASN A 129 16.65 -24.89 -23.67
CA ASN A 129 16.53 -26.34 -23.48
C ASN A 129 15.59 -27.02 -24.50
N GLU A 130 14.60 -26.31 -25.06
CA GLU A 130 13.73 -26.87 -26.11
C GLU A 130 14.43 -26.90 -27.48
N GLU A 131 15.33 -25.96 -27.76
CA GLU A 131 16.14 -25.97 -29.00
C GLU A 131 17.25 -27.05 -28.99
N GLU A 132 17.73 -27.49 -27.82
CA GLU A 132 18.70 -28.60 -27.72
C GLU A 132 18.07 -30.01 -27.84
N GLU A 133 16.75 -30.17 -27.70
CA GLU A 133 16.05 -31.46 -27.89
C GLU A 133 15.60 -31.72 -29.35
N GLU A 134 15.70 -30.72 -30.25
CA GLU A 134 15.35 -30.84 -31.68
C GLU A 134 16.56 -31.06 -32.63
N GLU A 135 17.79 -31.17 -32.13
CA GLU A 135 19.00 -31.61 -32.89
C GLU A 135 19.32 -33.11 -32.72
#